data_AF-A0A965TC98-F1
#
_entry.id   AF-A0A965TC98-F1
#
_cell.length_a   1.000
_cell.length_b   1.000
_cell.length_c   1.000
_cell.angle_alpha   90.00
_cell.angle_beta   90.00
_cell.angle_gamma   90.00
#
_symmetry.space_group_name_H-M   'P 1'
#
loop_
_entity.id
_entity.type
_entity.pdbx_description
1 polymer ?
#
loop_
_entity_poly.entity_id
_entity_poly.type
_entity_poly.pdbx_seq_one_letter_code
_entity_poly.pdbx_strand_id
1 'polypeptide(L)'
;MENKVTDEEFRKRYYLTEFKLFDGEEHVTFNIVDINTEKKTIIVAVTNRGRISVIAYDLMTDSNGLYFEYGAMDERINVEDFEEGEE
;
A
#
# COMPACT_ATOMS: atom_id res chain seq x y z
N MET A 1 -19.38 -5.51 17.34
CA MET A 1 -19.74 -5.66 15.92
C MET A 1 -18.63 -4.97 15.15
N GLU A 2 -17.73 -5.73 14.54
CA GLU A 2 -16.72 -5.16 13.64
C GLU A 2 -17.41 -4.85 12.31
N ASN A 3 -17.41 -3.58 11.93
CA ASN A 3 -17.83 -3.18 10.59
C ASN A 3 -16.77 -3.69 9.62
N LYS A 4 -17.05 -4.83 8.97
CA LYS A 4 -16.26 -5.28 7.81
C LYS A 4 -16.53 -4.27 6.69
N VAL A 5 -15.53 -3.46 6.37
CA VAL A 5 -15.51 -2.69 5.12
C VAL A 5 -15.66 -3.70 3.99
N THR A 6 -16.63 -3.48 3.12
CA THR A 6 -16.88 -4.41 2.00
C THR A 6 -15.78 -4.27 0.94
N ASP A 7 -15.49 -5.33 0.19
CA ASP A 7 -14.52 -5.30 -0.92
C ASP A 7 -14.81 -4.17 -1.92
N GLU A 8 -16.09 -3.78 -2.07
CA GLU A 8 -16.54 -2.70 -2.95
C GLU A 8 -16.21 -1.31 -2.39
N GLU A 9 -16.46 -1.06 -1.11
CA GLU A 9 -16.08 0.20 -0.45
C GLU A 9 -14.57 0.36 -0.38
N PHE A 10 -13.85 -0.75 -0.18
CA PHE A 10 -12.39 -0.78 -0.19
C PHE A 10 -11.84 -0.42 -1.57
N ARG A 11 -12.33 -1.09 -2.63
CA ARG A 11 -11.96 -0.74 -4.00
C ARG A 11 -12.24 0.73 -4.23
N LYS A 12 -13.43 1.24 -3.91
CA LYS A 12 -13.76 2.65 -4.15
C LYS A 12 -12.83 3.63 -3.44
N ARG A 13 -12.33 3.32 -2.23
CA ARG A 13 -11.43 4.19 -1.47
C ARG A 13 -10.02 4.25 -2.06
N TYR A 14 -9.49 3.12 -2.53
CA TYR A 14 -8.09 3.01 -2.99
C TYR A 14 -7.97 2.77 -4.50
N TYR A 15 -9.08 2.82 -5.23
CA TYR A 15 -9.10 2.72 -6.68
C TYR A 15 -8.32 3.91 -7.24
N LEU A 16 -7.26 3.61 -7.98
CA LEU A 16 -6.35 4.57 -8.60
C LEU A 16 -5.50 5.38 -7.62
N THR A 17 -5.37 4.97 -6.35
CA THR A 17 -4.40 5.62 -5.46
C THR A 17 -3.01 5.01 -5.64
N GLU A 18 -1.99 5.85 -5.49
CA GLU A 18 -0.59 5.49 -5.58
C GLU A 18 0.26 6.15 -4.50
N PHE A 19 1.37 5.50 -4.15
CA PHE A 19 2.44 6.07 -3.36
C PHE A 19 3.75 5.93 -4.13
N LYS A 20 4.58 6.98 -4.14
CA LYS A 20 5.88 6.99 -4.83
C LYS A 20 7.02 7.15 -3.81
N LEU A 21 7.88 6.15 -3.71
CA LEU A 21 9.09 6.18 -2.89
C LEU A 21 10.30 6.47 -3.77
N PHE A 22 11.06 7.51 -3.47
CA PHE A 22 12.35 7.76 -4.14
C PHE A 22 13.45 6.93 -3.46
N ASP A 23 14.06 5.98 -4.18
CA ASP A 23 15.09 5.07 -3.63
C ASP A 23 16.51 5.64 -3.67
N GLY A 24 16.66 6.91 -4.11
CA GLY A 24 17.96 7.56 -4.35
C GLY A 24 18.37 7.58 -5.83
N GLU A 25 17.76 6.74 -6.66
CA GLU A 25 17.99 6.70 -8.11
C GLU A 25 16.69 6.94 -8.89
N GLU A 26 15.63 6.20 -8.57
CA GLU A 26 14.36 6.19 -9.29
C GLU A 26 13.18 6.13 -8.31
N HIS A 27 11.98 6.39 -8.82
CA HIS A 27 10.76 6.18 -8.04
C HIS A 27 10.29 4.74 -8.12
N VAL A 28 9.99 4.16 -6.97
CA VAL A 28 9.20 2.93 -6.84
C VAL A 28 7.75 3.34 -6.61
N THR A 29 6.85 2.91 -7.49
CA THR A 29 5.42 3.19 -7.36
C THR A 29 4.70 2.00 -6.71
N PHE A 30 3.80 2.29 -5.79
CA PHE A 30 2.98 1.32 -5.09
C PHE A 30 1.51 1.63 -5.37
N ASN A 31 0.70 0.62 -5.67
CA ASN A 31 -0.76 0.72 -5.72
C ASN A 31 -1.37 -0.35 -4.81
N ILE A 32 -2.37 0.02 -4.02
CA ILE A 32 -3.05 -0.92 -3.14
C ILE A 32 -3.98 -1.83 -3.97
N VAL A 33 -3.80 -3.14 -3.84
CA VAL A 33 -4.64 -4.16 -4.48
C VAL A 33 -5.67 -4.71 -3.51
N ASP A 34 -5.26 -4.99 -2.26
CA ASP A 34 -6.12 -5.53 -1.20
C ASP A 34 -5.60 -5.16 0.19
N ILE A 35 -6.49 -4.98 1.17
CA ILE A 35 -6.13 -4.81 2.58
C ILE A 35 -6.99 -5.74 3.45
N ASN A 36 -6.36 -6.47 4.35
CA ASN A 36 -7.05 -7.34 5.28
C ASN A 36 -6.54 -7.11 6.71
N THR A 37 -7.29 -6.35 7.49
CA THR A 37 -6.94 -6.02 8.88
C THR A 37 -7.07 -7.19 9.84
N GLU A 38 -7.97 -8.15 9.56
CA GLU A 38 -8.12 -9.38 10.36
C GLU A 38 -6.89 -10.29 10.22
N LYS A 39 -6.42 -10.47 8.97
CA LYS A 39 -5.23 -11.27 8.64
C LYS A 39 -3.92 -10.51 8.81
N LYS A 40 -3.98 -9.18 9.02
CA LYS A 40 -2.83 -8.28 9.08
C LYS A 40 -1.97 -8.39 7.81
N THR A 41 -2.61 -8.31 6.65
CA THR A 41 -1.93 -8.41 5.36
C THR A 41 -2.40 -7.30 4.43
N ILE A 42 -1.48 -6.74 3.64
CA ILE A 42 -1.78 -5.84 2.53
C ILE A 42 -1.15 -6.41 1.26
N ILE A 43 -1.86 -6.34 0.14
CA ILE A 43 -1.36 -6.73 -1.17
C ILE A 43 -1.19 -5.46 -1.99
N VAL A 44 0.00 -5.24 -2.53
CA VAL A 44 0.33 -4.06 -3.35
C VAL A 44 0.94 -4.47 -4.67
N ALA A 45 0.63 -3.72 -5.73
CA ALA A 45 1.38 -3.74 -6.97
C ALA A 45 2.57 -2.80 -6.82
N VAL A 46 3.79 -3.31 -7.00
CA VAL A 46 5.04 -2.57 -6.92
C VAL A 46 5.63 -2.44 -8.31
N THR A 47 5.80 -1.22 -8.78
CA THR A 47 6.50 -0.87 -10.02
C THR A 47 7.88 -0.34 -9.68
N ASN A 48 8.93 -1.08 -10.03
CA ASN A 48 10.33 -0.73 -9.79
C ASN A 48 11.13 -0.87 -11.09
N ARG A 49 11.70 0.24 -11.58
CA ARG A 49 12.49 0.30 -12.83
C ARG A 49 11.81 -0.41 -14.02
N GLY A 50 10.51 -0.14 -14.20
CA GLY A 50 9.68 -0.69 -15.28
C GLY A 50 9.21 -2.13 -15.08
N ARG A 51 9.54 -2.78 -13.96
CA ARG A 51 9.01 -4.11 -13.60
C ARG A 51 7.86 -3.96 -12.61
N ILE A 52 6.73 -4.58 -12.92
CA ILE A 52 5.57 -4.67 -12.04
C ILE A 52 5.57 -6.03 -11.34
N SER A 53 5.30 -6.05 -10.04
CA SER A 53 5.13 -7.26 -9.23
C SER A 53 3.98 -7.06 -8.25
N VAL A 54 3.23 -8.11 -7.93
CA VAL A 54 2.17 -8.08 -6.90
C VAL A 54 2.68 -8.82 -5.69
N ILE A 55 2.80 -8.14 -4.55
CA ILE A 55 3.47 -8.64 -3.36
C ILE A 55 2.55 -8.45 -2.15
N ALA A 56 2.49 -9.45 -1.28
CA ALA A 56 1.84 -9.37 0.01
C ALA A 56 2.86 -8.96 1.08
N TYR A 57 2.52 -7.97 1.90
CA TYR A 57 3.28 -7.50 3.05
C TYR A 57 2.47 -7.69 4.34
N ASP A 58 3.19 -7.77 5.46
CA ASP A 58 2.58 -7.68 6.77
C ASP A 58 2.03 -6.26 6.98
N LEU A 59 0.77 -6.18 7.41
CA LEU A 59 0.10 -4.93 7.74
C LEU A 59 0.23 -4.67 9.23
N MET A 60 0.91 -3.58 9.56
CA MET A 60 1.19 -3.16 10.93
C MET A 60 0.36 -1.94 11.31
N THR A 61 0.29 -1.66 12.61
CA THR A 61 -0.42 -0.50 13.15
C THR A 61 0.36 0.12 14.30
N ASP A 62 0.39 1.45 14.36
CA ASP A 62 0.93 2.22 15.48
C ASP A 62 0.06 3.47 15.75
N SER A 63 0.61 4.45 16.48
CA SER A 63 -0.08 5.71 16.78
C SER A 63 -0.41 6.57 15.56
N ASN A 64 0.25 6.36 14.41
CA ASN A 64 0.06 7.14 13.18
C ASN A 64 -0.85 6.41 12.17
N GLY A 65 -1.29 5.19 12.45
CA GLY A 65 -2.23 4.45 11.61
C GLY A 65 -1.68 3.13 11.08
N LEU A 66 -2.18 2.72 9.91
CA LEU A 66 -1.79 1.47 9.24
C LEU A 66 -0.59 1.71 8.32
N TYR A 67 0.36 0.78 8.32
CA TYR A 67 1.55 0.85 7.48
C TYR A 67 2.08 -0.53 7.12
N PHE A 68 2.97 -0.57 6.12
CA PHE A 68 3.81 -1.72 5.80
C PHE A 68 5.25 -1.25 5.55
N GLU A 69 6.19 -2.18 5.55
CA GLU A 69 7.62 -1.91 5.37
C GLU A 69 8.11 -2.45 4.02
N TYR A 70 9.00 -1.70 3.36
CA TYR A 70 9.55 -2.02 2.06
C TYR A 70 11.08 -1.90 2.03
N GLY A 71 11.73 -2.83 1.35
CA GLY A 71 13.18 -2.80 1.12
C GLY A 71 14.00 -3.27 2.32
N ALA A 72 15.33 -3.22 2.18
CA ALA A 72 16.26 -3.74 3.18
C ALA A 72 16.46 -2.83 4.41
N MET A 73 15.95 -1.59 4.35
CA MET A 73 15.99 -0.62 5.44
C MET A 73 14.65 -0.52 6.17
N ASP A 74 13.72 -1.45 5.88
CA ASP A 74 12.37 -1.48 6.45
C ASP A 74 11.66 -0.13 6.29
N GLU A 75 11.71 0.44 5.08
CA GLU A 75 11.15 1.76 4.83
C GLU A 75 9.64 1.73 5.00
N ARG A 76 9.17 2.59 5.89
CA ARG A 76 7.78 2.61 6.29
C ARG A 76 6.93 3.39 5.31
N ILE A 77 5.87 2.74 4.83
CA ILE A 77 4.86 3.32 3.93
C ILE A 77 3.51 3.32 4.64
N ASN A 78 2.96 4.49 4.95
CA ASN A 78 1.63 4.57 5.57
C ASN A 78 0.55 4.44 4.51
N VAL A 79 -0.52 3.71 4.85
CA VAL A 79 -1.65 3.45 3.94
C VAL A 79 -2.40 4.75 3.59
N GLU A 80 -2.40 5.73 4.50
CA GLU A 80 -3.05 7.02 4.30
C GLU A 80 -2.22 7.98 3.43
N ASP A 81 -0.95 7.65 3.11
CA ASP A 81 -0.10 8.45 2.22
C ASP A 81 -0.35 8.15 0.73
N PHE A 82 -1.26 7.22 0.41
CA PHE A 82 -1.65 6.91 -0.97
C PHE A 82 -2.65 7.95 -1.48
N GLU A 83 -2.30 8.63 -2.57
CA GLU A 83 -3.09 9.71 -3.17
C GLU A 83 -3.58 9.29 -4.56
N GLU A 84 -4.65 9.90 -5.09
CA GLU A 84 -5.09 9.66 -6.48
C GLU A 84 -3.92 9.92 -7.43
N GLY A 85 -3.59 8.94 -8.29
CA GLY A 85 -2.48 9.07 -9.23
C GLY A 85 -2.72 10.22 -10.21
N GLU A 86 -1.69 11.05 -10.41
CA GLU A 86 -1.73 12.11 -11.42
C GLU A 86 -1.76 11.47 -12.83
N GLU A 87 -2.75 11.82 -13.65
CA GLU A 87 -2.88 11.38 -15.06
C GLU A 87 -1.79 11.96 -15.99
#